data_AF-A0A8D5AM30-F1
#
_entry.id   AF-A0A8D5AM30-F1
#
_cell.length_a   1.000
_cell.length_b   1.000
_cell.length_c   1.000
_cell.angle_alpha   90.00
_cell.angle_beta   90.00
_cell.angle_gamma   90.00
#
_symmetry.space_group_name_H-M   'P 1'
#
loop_
_entity.id
_entity.type
_entity.pdbx_description
1 polymer ?
#
loop_
_entity_poly.entity_id
_entity_poly.type
_entity_poly.pdbx_seq_one_letter_code
_entity_poly.pdbx_strand_id
1 'polypeptide(L)'
;MPISKELRSNIVTALVSAVLTATGFLGKEYVDEKNRQKQYIGELHKQLYDKGAAELEKINSAYSELQSLLNKDYALTTYELEAGYTKLQEAIESYRKYIRELERFGNSGQVQVAKNLDEWIVGLYAEFNLQYKTAEQVQRRVRELLQIDNPKSDFFKAVNTALDADLERLIQNENRVYYEAGWFKKPVIRGLEQYLNYQFRTAIGLEATADIAKAVNELPELSKRKPESEYKESNIPFVFAEGRAFEAPTLEFKGELGFLKQKNEILKEQVKVKFIAQVVQHDKAIQELLKKRKSSINRKG
;
A
#
# COMPACT_ATOMS: atom_id res chain seq x y z
N MET A 1 -78.50 -38.90 23.14
CA MET A 1 -78.50 -38.87 21.66
C MET A 1 -77.16 -39.40 21.17
N PRO A 2 -77.12 -40.48 20.36
CA PRO A 2 -75.87 -40.99 19.83
C PRO A 2 -75.37 -40.04 18.72
N ILE A 3 -74.13 -39.59 18.85
CA ILE A 3 -73.43 -38.82 17.81
C ILE A 3 -73.38 -39.69 16.54
N SER A 4 -73.97 -39.23 15.43
CA SER A 4 -73.98 -39.98 14.17
C SER A 4 -72.55 -40.22 13.65
N LYS A 5 -72.31 -41.36 13.00
CA LYS A 5 -71.01 -41.70 12.40
C LYS A 5 -70.50 -40.62 11.44
N GLU A 6 -71.41 -39.95 10.73
CA GLU A 6 -71.11 -38.80 9.87
C GLU A 6 -70.55 -37.60 10.64
N LEU A 7 -71.13 -37.24 11.79
CA LEU A 7 -70.66 -36.11 12.58
C LEU A 7 -69.23 -36.36 13.11
N ARG A 8 -68.94 -37.61 13.51
CA ARG A 8 -67.57 -38.01 13.90
C ARG A 8 -66.59 -37.93 12.73
N SER A 9 -66.99 -38.38 11.53
CA SER A 9 -66.12 -38.33 10.35
C SER A 9 -65.82 -36.90 9.90
N ASN A 10 -66.81 -36.01 9.97
CA ASN A 10 -66.64 -34.61 9.57
C ASN A 10 -65.76 -33.84 10.57
N ILE A 11 -65.88 -34.12 11.87
CA ILE A 11 -65.01 -33.53 12.90
C ILE A 11 -63.56 -34.00 12.73
N VAL A 12 -63.33 -35.30 12.49
CA VAL A 12 -61.98 -35.83 12.26
C VAL A 12 -61.37 -35.24 10.97
N THR A 13 -62.15 -35.16 9.89
CA THR A 13 -61.67 -34.56 8.63
C THR A 13 -61.34 -33.09 8.80
N ALA A 14 -62.16 -32.32 9.52
CA ALA A 14 -61.91 -30.91 9.81
C ALA A 14 -60.65 -30.71 10.68
N LEU A 15 -60.42 -31.59 11.67
CA LEU A 15 -59.22 -31.58 12.51
C LEU A 15 -57.96 -31.91 11.71
N VAL A 16 -58.00 -32.96 10.88
CA VAL A 16 -56.86 -33.33 10.01
C VAL A 16 -56.58 -32.22 8.99
N SER A 17 -57.62 -31.63 8.39
CA SER A 17 -57.47 -30.50 7.45
C SER A 17 -56.90 -29.27 8.14
N ALA A 18 -57.36 -28.94 9.35
CA ALA A 18 -56.86 -27.82 10.13
C ALA A 18 -55.40 -28.03 10.56
N VAL A 19 -55.01 -29.26 10.95
CA VAL A 19 -53.62 -29.61 11.29
C VAL A 19 -52.71 -29.56 10.05
N LEU A 20 -53.16 -30.06 8.90
CA LEU A 20 -52.42 -29.98 7.63
C LEU A 20 -52.29 -28.54 7.12
N THR A 21 -53.34 -27.73 7.28
CA THR A 21 -53.32 -26.31 6.89
C THR A 21 -52.43 -25.49 7.83
N ALA A 22 -52.46 -25.77 9.14
CA ALA A 22 -51.60 -25.13 10.12
C ALA A 22 -50.12 -25.51 9.94
N THR A 23 -49.82 -26.78 9.65
CA THR A 23 -48.44 -27.21 9.31
C THR A 23 -47.98 -26.66 7.97
N GLY A 24 -48.87 -26.52 6.98
CA GLY A 24 -48.58 -25.84 5.71
C GLY A 24 -48.30 -24.34 5.89
N PHE A 25 -49.02 -23.65 6.78
CA PHE A 25 -48.83 -22.22 7.07
C PHE A 25 -47.54 -21.98 7.88
N LEU A 26 -47.29 -22.77 8.92
CA LEU A 26 -46.03 -22.72 9.70
C LEU A 26 -44.82 -23.11 8.85
N GLY A 27 -44.97 -24.09 7.94
CA GLY A 27 -43.94 -24.47 6.99
C GLY A 27 -43.64 -23.36 5.98
N LYS A 28 -44.67 -22.65 5.50
CA LYS A 28 -44.53 -21.50 4.61
C LYS A 28 -43.88 -20.31 5.33
N GLU A 29 -44.31 -19.96 6.54
CA GLU A 29 -43.70 -18.89 7.34
C GLU A 29 -42.24 -19.19 7.67
N TYR A 30 -41.91 -20.43 8.05
CA TYR A 30 -40.53 -20.86 8.30
C TYR A 30 -39.65 -20.80 7.05
N VAL A 31 -40.18 -21.21 5.89
CA VAL A 31 -39.47 -21.12 4.60
C VAL A 31 -39.30 -19.66 4.18
N ASP A 32 -40.32 -18.82 4.35
CA ASP A 32 -40.27 -17.39 4.04
C ASP A 32 -39.31 -16.64 4.96
N GLU A 33 -39.27 -16.96 6.25
CA GLU A 33 -38.30 -16.41 7.21
C GLU A 33 -36.87 -16.85 6.89
N LYS A 34 -36.66 -18.14 6.57
CA LYS A 34 -35.37 -18.66 6.12
C LYS A 34 -34.92 -18.02 4.81
N ASN A 35 -35.85 -17.75 3.88
CA ASN A 35 -35.56 -17.05 2.63
C ASN A 35 -35.19 -15.58 2.88
N ARG A 36 -35.89 -14.87 3.77
CA ARG A 36 -35.55 -13.50 4.18
C ARG A 36 -34.19 -13.42 4.86
N GLN A 37 -33.88 -14.34 5.77
CA GLN A 37 -32.57 -14.41 6.42
C GLN A 37 -31.45 -14.66 5.39
N LYS A 38 -31.65 -15.57 4.44
CA LYS A 38 -30.71 -15.81 3.35
C LYS A 38 -30.51 -14.58 2.46
N GLN A 39 -31.59 -13.87 2.12
CA GLN A 39 -31.51 -12.63 1.35
C GLN A 39 -30.73 -11.55 2.11
N TYR A 40 -31.04 -11.34 3.40
CA TYR A 40 -30.34 -10.39 4.26
C TYR A 40 -28.84 -10.71 4.38
N ILE A 41 -28.49 -11.98 4.62
CA ILE A 41 -27.08 -12.43 4.68
C ILE A 41 -26.38 -12.22 3.34
N GLY A 42 -27.07 -12.49 2.22
CA GLY A 42 -26.55 -12.26 0.87
C GLY A 42 -26.30 -10.78 0.58
N GLU A 43 -27.23 -9.90 0.94
CA GLU A 43 -27.08 -8.45 0.82
C GLU A 43 -25.93 -7.92 1.68
N LEU A 44 -25.80 -8.39 2.92
CA LEU A 44 -24.70 -8.04 3.80
C LEU A 44 -23.34 -8.49 3.23
N HIS A 45 -23.25 -9.72 2.70
CA HIS A 45 -22.05 -10.21 2.04
C HIS A 45 -21.67 -9.37 0.82
N LYS A 46 -22.65 -8.98 0.01
CA LYS A 46 -22.43 -8.09 -1.13
C LYS A 46 -21.94 -6.71 -0.69
N GLN A 47 -22.54 -6.12 0.35
CA GLN A 47 -22.10 -4.83 0.89
C GLN A 47 -20.67 -4.88 1.42
N LEU A 48 -20.31 -5.93 2.16
CA LEU A 48 -18.95 -6.15 2.63
C LEU A 48 -17.97 -6.32 1.47
N TYR A 49 -18.36 -7.06 0.43
CA TYR A 49 -17.56 -7.25 -0.78
C TYR A 49 -17.32 -5.92 -1.51
N ASP A 50 -18.38 -5.18 -1.82
CA ASP A 50 -18.32 -3.90 -2.55
C ASP A 50 -17.50 -2.87 -1.76
N LYS A 51 -17.69 -2.83 -0.43
CA LYS A 51 -16.91 -1.96 0.45
C LYS A 51 -15.43 -2.36 0.48
N GLY A 52 -15.13 -3.64 0.62
CA GLY A 52 -13.77 -4.15 0.59
C GLY A 52 -13.05 -3.79 -0.72
N ALA A 53 -13.72 -3.96 -1.86
CA ALA A 53 -13.21 -3.57 -3.17
C ALA A 53 -12.89 -2.06 -3.23
N ALA A 54 -13.79 -1.21 -2.75
CA ALA A 54 -13.58 0.24 -2.71
C ALA A 54 -12.41 0.64 -1.79
N GLU A 55 -12.23 -0.01 -0.63
CA GLU A 55 -11.09 0.27 0.25
C GLU A 55 -9.76 -0.16 -0.38
N LEU A 56 -9.73 -1.31 -1.06
CA LEU A 56 -8.54 -1.79 -1.77
C LEU A 56 -8.20 -0.91 -2.99
N GLU A 57 -9.20 -0.35 -3.67
CA GLU A 57 -9.00 0.62 -4.75
C GLU A 57 -8.28 1.89 -4.26
N LYS A 58 -8.61 2.38 -3.06
CA LYS A 58 -7.90 3.53 -2.45
C LYS A 58 -6.43 3.20 -2.19
N ILE A 59 -6.14 2.02 -1.63
CA ILE A 59 -4.77 1.55 -1.41
C ILE A 59 -4.02 1.43 -2.74
N ASN A 60 -4.66 0.84 -3.75
CA ASN A 60 -4.10 0.66 -5.09
C ASN A 60 -3.78 1.98 -5.77
N SER A 61 -4.66 2.97 -5.64
CA SER A 61 -4.48 4.31 -6.19
C SER A 61 -3.32 5.04 -5.51
N ALA A 62 -3.29 5.07 -4.17
CA ALA A 62 -2.22 5.71 -3.42
C ALA A 62 -0.85 5.07 -3.68
N TYR A 63 -0.80 3.74 -3.73
CA TYR A 63 0.41 3.02 -4.13
C TYR A 63 0.87 3.39 -5.55
N SER A 64 -0.06 3.43 -6.52
CA SER A 64 0.26 3.72 -7.91
C SER A 64 0.79 5.14 -8.10
N GLU A 65 0.28 6.11 -7.34
CA GLU A 65 0.81 7.47 -7.30
C GLU A 65 2.28 7.47 -6.83
N LEU A 66 2.57 6.82 -5.69
CA LEU A 66 3.93 6.73 -5.15
C LEU A 66 4.90 5.99 -6.09
N GLN A 67 4.47 4.85 -6.65
CA GLN A 67 5.27 4.11 -7.63
C GLN A 67 5.49 4.92 -8.91
N SER A 68 4.50 5.72 -9.34
CA SER A 68 4.64 6.59 -10.51
C SER A 68 5.69 7.68 -10.28
N LEU A 69 5.84 8.20 -9.05
CA LEU A 69 6.92 9.15 -8.76
C LEU A 69 8.27 8.47 -8.94
N LEU A 70 8.45 7.27 -8.38
CA LEU A 70 9.68 6.51 -8.53
C LEU A 70 9.96 6.12 -10.00
N ASN A 71 8.94 5.87 -10.81
CA ASN A 71 9.14 5.60 -12.24
C ASN A 71 9.61 6.83 -13.03
N LYS A 72 9.23 8.05 -12.62
CA LYS A 72 9.42 9.28 -13.40
C LYS A 72 10.68 10.05 -13.03
N ASP A 73 11.06 10.01 -11.76
CA ASP A 73 12.18 10.78 -11.24
C ASP A 73 12.85 10.01 -10.10
N TYR A 74 14.05 10.42 -9.71
CA TYR A 74 14.79 9.89 -8.58
C TYR A 74 15.20 10.99 -7.60
N ALA A 75 15.71 10.57 -6.45
CA ALA A 75 16.04 11.48 -5.35
C ALA A 75 14.81 12.29 -4.90
N LEU A 76 13.71 11.59 -4.65
CA LEU A 76 12.45 12.20 -4.29
C LEU A 76 12.56 12.88 -2.92
N THR A 77 12.19 14.15 -2.88
CA THR A 77 12.14 14.94 -1.65
C THR A 77 10.84 14.71 -0.89
N THR A 78 10.78 15.13 0.39
CA THR A 78 9.52 15.06 1.15
C THR A 78 8.40 15.87 0.50
N TYR A 79 8.72 17.00 -0.16
CA TYR A 79 7.75 17.85 -0.86
C TYR A 79 7.07 17.11 -2.02
N GLU A 80 7.75 16.15 -2.64
CA GLU A 80 7.20 15.31 -3.71
C GLU A 80 6.45 14.09 -3.15
N LEU A 81 6.93 13.53 -2.04
CA LEU A 81 6.40 12.29 -1.45
C LEU A 81 5.18 12.50 -0.56
N GLU A 82 5.07 13.65 0.12
CA GLU A 82 4.12 13.88 1.22
C GLU A 82 2.67 13.56 0.83
N ALA A 83 2.21 14.07 -0.31
CA ALA A 83 0.82 13.87 -0.74
C ALA A 83 0.47 12.39 -0.96
N GLY A 84 1.32 11.64 -1.66
CA GLY A 84 1.11 10.20 -1.90
C GLY A 84 1.24 9.38 -0.62
N TYR A 85 2.19 9.76 0.25
CA TYR A 85 2.42 9.10 1.52
C TYR A 85 1.22 9.25 2.48
N THR A 86 0.68 10.46 2.63
CA THR A 86 -0.51 10.71 3.46
C THR A 86 -1.72 9.95 2.94
N LYS A 87 -1.97 9.95 1.63
CA LYS A 87 -3.06 9.17 1.02
C LYS A 87 -2.94 7.68 1.32
N LEU A 88 -1.74 7.12 1.25
CA LEU A 88 -1.52 5.72 1.56
C LEU A 88 -1.81 5.42 3.04
N GLN A 89 -1.37 6.29 3.95
CA GLN A 89 -1.67 6.16 5.38
C GLN A 89 -3.19 6.16 5.64
N GLU A 90 -3.91 7.13 5.08
CA GLU A 90 -5.36 7.26 5.22
C GLU A 90 -6.10 6.04 4.66
N ALA A 91 -5.66 5.54 3.50
CA ALA A 91 -6.23 4.34 2.88
C ALA A 91 -6.07 3.09 3.76
N ILE A 92 -4.91 2.92 4.41
CA ILE A 92 -4.65 1.82 5.35
C ILE A 92 -5.55 1.92 6.57
N GLU A 93 -5.69 3.12 7.16
CA GLU A 93 -6.59 3.33 8.29
C GLU A 93 -8.05 3.03 7.93
N SER A 94 -8.47 3.40 6.72
CA SER A 94 -9.79 3.11 6.18
C SER A 94 -10.00 1.60 5.98
N TYR A 95 -9.02 0.90 5.40
CA TYR A 95 -9.06 -0.56 5.25
C TYR A 95 -9.12 -1.29 6.59
N ARG A 96 -8.38 -0.83 7.61
CA ARG A 96 -8.48 -1.37 8.98
C ARG A 96 -9.84 -1.15 9.63
N LYS A 97 -10.55 -0.06 9.31
CA LYS A 97 -11.95 0.13 9.72
C LYS A 97 -12.84 -0.93 9.06
N TYR A 98 -12.62 -1.21 7.77
CA TYR A 98 -13.32 -2.27 7.06
C TYR A 98 -13.05 -3.66 7.67
N ILE A 99 -11.81 -3.99 8.03
CA ILE A 99 -11.50 -5.27 8.71
C ILE A 99 -12.33 -5.43 9.99
N ARG A 100 -12.46 -4.38 10.81
CA ARG A 100 -13.28 -4.45 12.04
C ARG A 100 -14.77 -4.69 11.77
N GLU A 101 -15.27 -4.25 10.63
CA GLU A 101 -16.64 -4.53 10.20
C GLU A 101 -16.77 -5.96 9.66
N LEU A 102 -15.78 -6.41 8.89
CA LEU A 102 -15.67 -7.79 8.43
C LEU A 102 -15.57 -8.78 9.60
N GLU A 103 -14.92 -8.41 10.70
CA GLU A 103 -14.89 -9.22 11.94
C GLU A 103 -16.27 -9.40 12.60
N ARG A 104 -17.19 -8.44 12.40
CA ARG A 104 -18.53 -8.48 13.00
C ARG A 104 -19.52 -9.27 12.15
N PHE A 105 -19.36 -9.20 10.83
CA PHE A 105 -20.40 -9.60 9.88
C PHE A 105 -19.93 -10.61 8.84
N GLY A 106 -18.62 -10.73 8.63
CA GLY A 106 -18.01 -11.69 7.71
C GLY A 106 -17.73 -13.04 8.36
N ASN A 107 -17.23 -13.96 7.55
CA ASN A 107 -16.79 -15.28 8.02
C ASN A 107 -15.30 -15.29 8.38
N SER A 108 -14.86 -16.33 9.10
CA SER A 108 -13.48 -16.47 9.59
C SER A 108 -12.44 -16.50 8.46
N GLY A 109 -12.77 -17.10 7.31
CA GLY A 109 -11.89 -17.14 6.14
C GLY A 109 -11.64 -15.75 5.56
N GLN A 110 -12.70 -14.96 5.37
CA GLN A 110 -12.62 -13.57 4.90
C GLN A 110 -11.78 -12.71 5.84
N VAL A 111 -12.03 -12.80 7.15
CA VAL A 111 -11.29 -12.04 8.17
C VAL A 111 -9.80 -12.41 8.17
N GLN A 112 -9.49 -13.71 8.12
CA GLN A 112 -8.11 -14.18 8.14
C GLN A 112 -7.32 -13.70 6.92
N VAL A 113 -7.92 -13.77 5.73
CA VAL A 113 -7.27 -13.31 4.50
C VAL A 113 -7.13 -11.79 4.51
N ALA A 114 -8.15 -11.05 4.96
CA ALA A 114 -8.11 -9.59 5.02
C ALA A 114 -7.03 -9.06 5.99
N LYS A 115 -6.82 -9.74 7.13
CA LYS A 115 -5.74 -9.43 8.07
C LYS A 115 -4.35 -9.71 7.50
N ASN A 116 -4.17 -10.85 6.84
CA ASN A 116 -2.92 -11.16 6.15
C ASN A 116 -2.63 -10.11 5.07
N LEU A 117 -3.65 -9.71 4.30
CA LEU A 117 -3.53 -8.60 3.34
C LEU A 117 -3.09 -7.28 4.01
N ASP A 118 -3.64 -6.93 5.18
CA ASP A 118 -3.20 -5.74 5.95
C ASP A 118 -1.71 -5.82 6.31
N GLU A 119 -1.21 -6.98 6.76
CA GLU A 119 0.20 -7.15 7.10
C GLU A 119 1.14 -6.84 5.92
N TRP A 120 0.78 -7.30 4.71
CA TRP A 120 1.54 -7.01 3.49
C TRP A 120 1.44 -5.54 3.07
N ILE A 121 0.25 -4.93 3.17
CA ILE A 121 0.06 -3.51 2.88
C ILE A 121 0.86 -2.64 3.86
N VAL A 122 0.89 -2.99 5.14
CA VAL A 122 1.68 -2.31 6.18
C VAL A 122 3.17 -2.49 5.91
N GLY A 123 3.59 -3.67 5.48
CA GLY A 123 4.96 -3.92 5.05
C GLY A 123 5.37 -3.06 3.85
N LEU A 124 4.46 -2.83 2.90
CA LEU A 124 4.65 -1.90 1.78
C LEU A 124 4.77 -0.46 2.26
N TYR A 125 3.87 -0.03 3.15
CA TYR A 125 3.91 1.31 3.76
C TYR A 125 5.21 1.57 4.53
N ALA A 126 5.74 0.57 5.22
CA ALA A 126 7.00 0.69 5.95
C ALA A 126 8.17 1.06 5.04
N GLU A 127 8.21 0.55 3.79
CA GLU A 127 9.24 0.92 2.82
C GLU A 127 9.15 2.40 2.42
N PHE A 128 7.94 2.87 2.10
CA PHE A 128 7.73 4.27 1.76
C PHE A 128 7.98 5.21 2.94
N ASN A 129 7.64 4.80 4.16
CA ASN A 129 7.94 5.55 5.39
C ASN A 129 9.45 5.68 5.62
N LEU A 130 10.21 4.61 5.40
CA LEU A 130 11.67 4.66 5.49
C LEU A 130 12.24 5.62 4.43
N GLN A 131 11.74 5.55 3.18
CA GLN A 131 12.15 6.49 2.14
C GLN A 131 11.85 7.95 2.51
N TYR A 132 10.64 8.22 3.01
CA TYR A 132 10.23 9.54 3.45
C TYR A 132 11.13 10.08 4.56
N LYS A 133 11.46 9.26 5.57
CA LYS A 133 12.36 9.64 6.67
C LYS A 133 13.79 9.90 6.21
N THR A 134 14.30 9.12 5.26
CA THR A 134 15.63 9.37 4.69
C THR A 134 15.66 10.69 3.90
N ALA A 135 14.61 10.98 3.13
CA ALA A 135 14.48 12.26 2.42
C ALA A 135 14.42 13.44 3.40
N GLU A 136 13.69 13.29 4.51
CA GLU A 136 13.64 14.28 5.59
C GLU A 136 15.02 14.52 6.22
N GLN A 137 15.79 13.45 6.47
CA GLN A 137 17.16 13.55 6.98
C GLN A 137 18.07 14.34 6.04
N VAL A 138 18.04 14.06 4.73
CA VAL A 138 18.81 14.81 3.74
C VAL A 138 18.42 16.29 3.76
N GLN A 139 17.12 16.61 3.78
CA GLN A 139 16.67 18.00 3.85
C GLN A 139 17.11 18.70 5.14
N ARG A 140 17.07 18.01 6.30
CA ARG A 140 17.62 18.55 7.56
C ARG A 140 19.11 18.85 7.42
N ARG A 141 19.88 17.95 6.81
CA ARG A 141 21.32 18.15 6.58
C ARG A 141 21.59 19.32 5.64
N VAL A 142 20.78 19.49 4.60
CA VAL A 142 20.83 20.66 3.71
C VAL A 142 20.54 21.96 4.47
N ARG A 143 19.52 21.98 5.34
CA ARG A 143 19.23 23.16 6.18
C ARG A 143 20.42 23.50 7.06
N GLU A 144 21.02 22.50 7.71
CA GLU A 144 22.22 22.68 8.53
C GLU A 144 23.37 23.28 7.69
N LEU A 145 23.65 22.71 6.51
CA LEU A 145 24.69 23.21 5.60
C LEU A 145 24.46 24.68 5.22
N LEU A 146 23.22 25.04 4.88
CA LEU A 146 22.83 26.40 4.48
C LEU A 146 22.90 27.39 5.64
N GLN A 147 22.83 26.93 6.89
CA GLN A 147 22.96 27.77 8.08
C GLN A 147 24.42 28.08 8.45
N ILE A 148 25.42 27.48 7.80
CA ILE A 148 26.83 27.74 8.10
C ILE A 148 27.31 29.00 7.37
N ASP A 149 27.87 29.98 8.10
CA ASP A 149 28.33 31.25 7.52
C ASP A 149 29.65 31.12 6.72
N ASN A 150 30.53 30.21 7.13
CA ASN A 150 31.87 30.07 6.55
C ASN A 150 32.02 28.74 5.78
N PRO A 151 31.97 28.77 4.43
CA PRO A 151 32.15 27.58 3.59
C PRO A 151 33.53 26.93 3.69
N LYS A 152 34.54 27.64 4.22
CA LYS A 152 35.89 27.10 4.40
C LYS A 152 36.10 26.44 5.77
N SER A 153 35.14 26.56 6.69
CA SER A 153 35.24 25.96 8.03
C SER A 153 35.25 24.44 7.96
N ASP A 154 35.93 23.79 8.91
CA ASP A 154 35.93 22.33 8.98
C ASP A 154 34.54 21.78 9.34
N PHE A 155 33.73 22.56 10.05
CA PHE A 155 32.32 22.24 10.28
C PHE A 155 31.52 22.17 8.97
N PHE A 156 31.69 23.13 8.05
CA PHE A 156 31.07 23.07 6.72
C PHE A 156 31.47 21.82 5.95
N LYS A 157 32.77 21.50 5.91
CA LYS A 157 33.27 20.30 5.23
C LYS A 157 32.68 19.03 5.83
N ALA A 158 32.62 18.92 7.16
CA ALA A 158 32.05 17.77 7.85
C ALA A 158 30.56 17.58 7.52
N VAL A 159 29.77 18.66 7.55
CA VAL A 159 28.33 18.62 7.20
C VAL A 159 28.12 18.28 5.73
N ASN A 160 28.95 18.81 4.83
CA ASN A 160 28.88 18.50 3.40
C ASN A 160 29.21 17.02 3.11
N THR A 161 30.25 16.47 3.75
CA THR A 161 30.58 15.03 3.64
C THR A 161 29.46 14.16 4.21
N ALA A 162 28.84 14.55 5.32
CA ALA A 162 27.69 13.84 5.88
C ALA A 162 26.47 13.90 4.93
N LEU A 163 26.24 15.03 4.27
CA LEU A 163 25.21 15.18 3.24
C LEU A 163 25.44 14.21 2.09
N ASP A 164 26.68 14.09 1.63
CA ASP A 164 27.06 13.15 0.56
C ASP A 164 26.72 11.70 0.92
N ALA A 165 27.01 11.28 2.15
CA ALA A 165 26.68 9.95 2.64
C ALA A 165 25.16 9.75 2.81
N ASP A 166 24.44 10.78 3.29
CA ASP A 166 22.99 10.73 3.45
C ASP A 166 22.27 10.65 2.08
N LEU A 167 22.81 11.32 1.05
CA LEU A 167 22.32 11.23 -0.33
C LEU A 167 22.53 9.86 -0.96
N GLU A 168 23.69 9.23 -0.74
CA GLU A 168 23.93 7.86 -1.21
C GLU A 168 22.93 6.87 -0.59
N ARG A 169 22.74 6.96 0.74
CA ARG A 169 21.75 6.14 1.46
C ARG A 169 20.33 6.38 0.96
N LEU A 170 19.96 7.64 0.69
CA LEU A 170 18.66 7.97 0.12
C LEU A 170 18.43 7.23 -1.19
N ILE A 171 19.39 7.30 -2.11
CA ILE A 171 19.24 6.69 -3.43
C ILE A 171 19.26 5.17 -3.37
N GLN A 172 20.15 4.59 -2.56
CA GLN A 172 20.15 3.14 -2.35
C GLN A 172 18.82 2.64 -1.79
N ASN A 173 18.27 3.35 -0.80
CA ASN A 173 16.97 3.01 -0.26
C ASN A 173 15.86 3.22 -1.30
N GLU A 174 15.88 4.30 -2.06
CA GLU A 174 14.89 4.56 -3.11
C GLU A 174 14.85 3.45 -4.15
N ASN A 175 16.02 2.99 -4.59
CA ASN A 175 16.16 1.88 -5.52
C ASN A 175 15.61 0.58 -4.89
N ARG A 176 15.93 0.31 -3.62
CA ARG A 176 15.38 -0.84 -2.89
C ARG A 176 13.85 -0.78 -2.84
N VAL A 177 13.28 0.36 -2.45
CA VAL A 177 11.82 0.55 -2.39
C VAL A 177 11.19 0.33 -3.76
N TYR A 178 11.76 0.89 -4.83
CA TYR A 178 11.23 0.76 -6.19
C TYR A 178 10.93 -0.69 -6.58
N TYR A 179 11.88 -1.58 -6.32
CA TYR A 179 11.75 -2.98 -6.68
C TYR A 179 11.08 -3.83 -5.60
N GLU A 180 11.37 -3.62 -4.31
CA GLU A 180 10.67 -4.36 -3.25
C GLU A 180 9.16 -4.10 -3.30
N ALA A 181 8.76 -2.84 -3.49
CA ALA A 181 7.37 -2.47 -3.62
C ALA A 181 6.75 -3.04 -4.91
N GLY A 182 7.39 -2.81 -6.06
CA GLY A 182 6.83 -3.17 -7.37
C GLY A 182 6.91 -4.65 -7.74
N TRP A 183 8.05 -5.28 -7.54
CA TRP A 183 8.34 -6.64 -8.04
C TRP A 183 8.01 -7.73 -7.03
N PHE A 184 8.03 -7.39 -5.73
CA PHE A 184 7.84 -8.36 -4.67
C PHE A 184 6.52 -8.21 -3.91
N LYS A 185 6.34 -7.10 -3.19
CA LYS A 185 5.18 -6.92 -2.32
C LYS A 185 3.89 -6.77 -3.13
N LYS A 186 3.92 -6.04 -4.26
CA LYS A 186 2.71 -5.77 -5.04
C LYS A 186 2.05 -7.02 -5.63
N PRO A 187 2.78 -7.98 -6.25
CA PRO A 187 2.19 -9.25 -6.68
C PRO A 187 1.55 -10.05 -5.55
N VAL A 188 2.18 -10.11 -4.37
CA VAL A 188 1.62 -10.83 -3.21
C VAL A 188 0.34 -10.17 -2.73
N ILE A 189 0.33 -8.83 -2.63
CA ILE A 189 -0.87 -8.04 -2.29
C ILE A 189 -2.00 -8.35 -3.28
N ARG A 190 -1.74 -8.31 -4.59
CA ARG A 190 -2.75 -8.65 -5.62
C ARG A 190 -3.26 -10.08 -5.48
N GLY A 191 -2.38 -11.04 -5.20
CA GLY A 191 -2.79 -12.43 -4.97
C GLY A 191 -3.71 -12.56 -3.74
N LEU A 192 -3.39 -11.85 -2.65
CA LEU A 192 -4.20 -11.82 -1.43
C LEU A 192 -5.54 -11.10 -1.64
N GLU A 193 -5.59 -10.04 -2.46
CA GLU A 193 -6.84 -9.40 -2.90
C GLU A 193 -7.74 -10.41 -3.62
N GLN A 194 -7.18 -11.20 -4.56
CA GLN A 194 -7.93 -12.25 -5.24
C GLN A 194 -8.32 -13.40 -4.31
N TYR A 195 -7.49 -13.72 -3.32
CA TYR A 195 -7.85 -14.72 -2.32
C TYR A 195 -9.00 -14.24 -1.43
N LEU A 196 -9.07 -12.94 -1.13
CA LEU A 196 -10.22 -12.37 -0.42
C LEU A 196 -11.49 -12.46 -1.29
N ASN A 197 -11.38 -12.15 -2.59
CA ASN A 197 -12.49 -12.33 -3.55
C ASN A 197 -12.97 -13.78 -3.60
N TYR A 198 -12.05 -14.75 -3.61
CA TYR A 198 -12.37 -16.17 -3.54
C TYR A 198 -13.20 -16.53 -2.31
N GLN A 199 -12.83 -16.00 -1.13
CA GLN A 199 -13.57 -16.23 0.12
C GLN A 199 -14.98 -15.66 0.07
N PHE A 200 -15.18 -14.50 -0.55
CA PHE A 200 -16.52 -13.93 -0.76
C PHE A 200 -17.37 -14.75 -1.72
N ARG A 201 -16.82 -15.19 -2.85
CA ARG A 201 -17.55 -16.01 -3.82
C ARG A 201 -17.97 -17.36 -3.26
N THR A 202 -17.05 -18.04 -2.59
CA THR A 202 -17.29 -19.34 -1.97
C THR A 202 -18.38 -19.25 -0.89
N ALA A 203 -18.42 -18.17 -0.12
CA ALA A 203 -19.42 -17.94 0.93
C ALA A 203 -20.87 -17.89 0.38
N ILE A 204 -21.05 -17.49 -0.88
CA ILE A 204 -22.35 -17.43 -1.55
C ILE A 204 -22.57 -18.57 -2.56
N GLY A 205 -21.70 -19.60 -2.55
CA GLY A 205 -21.80 -20.77 -3.42
C GLY A 205 -21.42 -20.52 -4.88
N LEU A 206 -20.70 -19.43 -5.17
CA LEU A 206 -20.15 -19.18 -6.50
C LEU A 206 -18.76 -19.79 -6.63
N GLU A 207 -18.53 -20.47 -7.75
CA GLU A 207 -17.20 -20.99 -8.09
C GLU A 207 -16.20 -19.86 -8.34
N ALA A 208 -14.92 -20.17 -8.11
CA ALA A 208 -13.81 -19.30 -8.48
C ALA A 208 -13.76 -19.12 -9.99
N THR A 209 -13.53 -17.90 -10.44
CA THR A 209 -13.16 -17.65 -11.84
C THR A 209 -11.73 -18.15 -12.09
N ALA A 210 -11.38 -18.40 -13.35
CA ALA A 210 -10.08 -18.96 -13.71
C ALA A 210 -8.89 -18.05 -13.28
N ASP A 211 -9.07 -16.74 -13.35
CA ASP A 211 -8.10 -15.74 -12.91
C ASP A 211 -7.92 -15.74 -11.38
N ILE A 212 -9.01 -15.84 -10.61
CA ILE A 212 -8.95 -15.96 -9.15
C ILE A 212 -8.23 -17.26 -8.76
N ALA A 213 -8.62 -18.39 -9.36
CA ALA A 213 -8.03 -19.69 -9.07
C ALA A 213 -6.52 -19.69 -9.36
N LYS A 214 -6.10 -19.11 -10.49
CA LYS A 214 -4.69 -18.94 -10.83
C LYS A 214 -3.93 -18.10 -9.78
N ALA A 215 -4.45 -16.93 -9.44
CA ALA A 215 -3.82 -16.02 -8.48
C ALA A 215 -3.66 -16.65 -7.08
N VAL A 216 -4.67 -17.40 -6.62
CA VAL A 216 -4.63 -18.12 -5.33
C VAL A 216 -3.60 -19.25 -5.36
N ASN A 217 -3.52 -20.02 -6.46
CA ASN A 217 -2.59 -21.12 -6.59
C ASN A 217 -1.12 -20.65 -6.69
N GLU A 218 -0.87 -19.48 -7.27
CA GLU A 218 0.46 -18.88 -7.37
C GLU A 218 0.91 -18.21 -6.05
N LEU A 219 -0.03 -17.90 -5.14
CA LEU A 219 0.25 -17.16 -3.90
C LEU A 219 1.36 -17.80 -3.04
N PRO A 220 1.38 -19.12 -2.78
CA PRO A 220 2.43 -19.73 -1.97
C PRO A 220 3.82 -19.55 -2.59
N GLU A 221 3.93 -19.56 -3.92
CA GLU A 221 5.19 -19.31 -4.62
C GLU A 221 5.58 -17.83 -4.52
N LEU A 222 4.63 -16.92 -4.74
CA LEU A 222 4.86 -15.47 -4.63
C LEU A 222 5.29 -15.07 -3.21
N SER A 223 4.65 -15.59 -2.17
CA SER A 223 4.99 -15.29 -0.77
C SER A 223 6.31 -15.93 -0.31
N LYS A 224 6.73 -17.03 -0.96
CA LYS A 224 8.01 -17.69 -0.69
C LYS A 224 9.16 -17.11 -1.49
N ARG A 225 8.90 -16.35 -2.56
CA ARG A 225 9.94 -15.52 -3.17
C ARG A 225 10.49 -14.68 -2.03
N LYS A 226 11.73 -14.90 -1.65
CA LYS A 226 12.35 -14.01 -0.71
C LYS A 226 12.65 -12.71 -1.47
N PRO A 227 12.48 -11.53 -0.86
CA PRO A 227 13.20 -10.35 -1.35
C PRO A 227 14.72 -10.52 -1.17
N GLU A 228 15.15 -11.59 -0.49
CA GLU A 228 16.51 -11.80 -0.02
C GLU A 228 17.51 -12.03 -1.16
N SER A 229 18.48 -11.11 -1.23
CA SER A 229 19.85 -11.23 -1.77
C SER A 229 20.19 -10.66 -3.15
N GLU A 230 19.23 -10.19 -3.95
CA GLU A 230 19.52 -9.80 -5.34
C GLU A 230 19.50 -8.29 -5.63
N TYR A 231 19.27 -7.45 -4.63
CA TYR A 231 19.64 -6.03 -4.74
C TYR A 231 21.11 -5.89 -4.41
N LYS A 232 21.93 -5.77 -5.45
CA LYS A 232 23.29 -5.32 -5.22
C LYS A 232 23.21 -3.85 -4.87
N GLU A 233 23.65 -3.49 -3.67
CA GLU A 233 24.04 -2.11 -3.41
C GLU A 233 25.07 -1.73 -4.47
N SER A 234 24.60 -1.00 -5.47
CA SER A 234 25.45 -0.60 -6.58
C SER A 234 26.48 0.38 -6.05
N ASN A 235 27.74 0.18 -6.42
CA ASN A 235 28.78 1.20 -6.23
C ASN A 235 28.47 2.50 -7.01
N ILE A 236 27.49 2.47 -7.92
CA ILE A 236 27.02 3.61 -8.70
C ILE A 236 25.48 3.77 -8.55
N PRO A 237 25.00 4.09 -7.34
CA PRO A 237 23.58 4.02 -7.03
C PRO A 237 22.73 5.06 -7.80
N PHE A 238 23.31 6.20 -8.18
CA PHE A 238 22.60 7.26 -8.90
C PHE A 238 22.38 6.90 -10.37
N VAL A 239 23.37 6.29 -11.01
CA VAL A 239 23.23 5.78 -12.39
C VAL A 239 22.12 4.71 -12.44
N PHE A 240 22.12 3.81 -11.46
CA PHE A 240 21.09 2.77 -11.37
C PHE A 240 19.69 3.37 -11.13
N ALA A 241 19.58 4.41 -10.30
CA ALA A 241 18.32 5.10 -10.07
C ALA A 241 17.76 5.76 -11.33
N GLU A 242 18.62 6.35 -12.17
CA GLU A 242 18.25 6.91 -13.46
C GLU A 242 17.81 5.82 -14.46
N GLY A 243 18.41 4.61 -14.39
CA GLY A 243 18.16 3.50 -15.30
C GLY A 243 17.05 2.52 -14.91
N ARG A 244 16.49 2.60 -13.69
CA ARG A 244 15.63 1.56 -13.10
C ARG A 244 14.37 1.16 -13.88
N ALA A 245 13.86 2.01 -14.77
CA ALA A 245 12.75 1.65 -15.65
C ALA A 245 13.14 0.63 -16.73
N PHE A 246 14.44 0.48 -17.01
CA PHE A 246 14.99 -0.35 -18.08
C PHE A 246 15.93 -1.43 -17.56
N GLU A 247 16.36 -1.34 -16.30
CA GLU A 247 17.36 -2.21 -15.70
C GLU A 247 16.73 -3.25 -14.77
N ALA A 248 17.35 -4.43 -14.70
CA ALA A 248 16.94 -5.46 -13.77
C ALA A 248 17.45 -5.12 -12.34
N PRO A 249 16.69 -5.50 -11.29
CA PRO A 249 17.11 -5.31 -9.90
C PRO A 249 18.47 -5.93 -9.55
N THR A 250 18.87 -6.93 -10.33
CA THR A 250 20.10 -7.73 -10.19
C THR A 250 21.28 -7.24 -11.01
N LEU A 251 21.14 -6.11 -11.72
CA LEU A 251 22.14 -5.70 -12.70
C LEU A 251 23.49 -5.42 -12.04
N GLU A 252 24.53 -6.11 -12.52
CA GLU A 252 25.91 -5.86 -12.14
C GLU A 252 26.67 -5.23 -13.29
N PHE A 253 27.23 -4.06 -13.06
CA PHE A 253 28.16 -3.45 -14.01
C PHE A 253 29.52 -4.15 -13.91
N LYS A 254 29.91 -4.90 -14.95
CA LYS A 254 31.23 -5.57 -15.07
C LYS A 254 32.12 -4.82 -16.06
N GLY A 255 33.43 -4.76 -15.79
CA GLY A 255 34.44 -4.17 -16.68
C GLY A 255 34.99 -2.83 -16.20
N GLU A 256 35.57 -2.04 -17.12
CA GLU A 256 36.13 -0.73 -16.82
C GLU A 256 35.00 0.31 -16.64
N LEU A 257 34.67 0.60 -15.37
CA LEU A 257 33.52 1.45 -15.01
C LEU A 257 33.86 2.95 -14.94
N GLY A 258 34.98 3.40 -15.52
CA GLY A 258 35.47 4.78 -15.36
C GLY A 258 34.42 5.83 -15.72
N PHE A 259 33.78 5.67 -16.88
CA PHE A 259 32.69 6.54 -17.33
C PHE A 259 31.48 6.53 -16.39
N LEU A 260 31.05 5.35 -15.93
CA LEU A 260 29.88 5.22 -15.07
C LEU A 260 30.13 5.79 -13.67
N LYS A 261 31.34 5.64 -13.14
CA LYS A 261 31.74 6.29 -11.87
C LYS A 261 31.70 7.81 -12.01
N GLN A 262 32.25 8.36 -13.09
CA GLN A 262 32.21 9.79 -13.35
C GLN A 262 30.76 10.30 -13.48
N LYS A 263 29.91 9.57 -14.22
CA LYS A 263 28.49 9.89 -14.34
C LYS A 263 27.80 9.87 -12.98
N ASN A 264 28.07 8.85 -12.16
CA ASN A 264 27.50 8.74 -10.81
C ASN A 264 27.83 9.94 -9.93
N GLU A 265 29.08 10.41 -9.92
CA GLU A 265 29.48 11.60 -9.18
C GLU A 265 28.77 12.86 -9.68
N ILE A 266 28.64 13.03 -10.99
CA ILE A 266 27.90 14.15 -11.58
C ILE A 266 26.43 14.12 -11.15
N LEU A 267 25.78 12.96 -11.21
CA LEU A 267 24.39 12.78 -10.79
C LEU A 267 24.21 13.07 -9.29
N LYS A 268 25.16 12.66 -8.46
CA LYS A 268 25.16 12.97 -7.02
C LYS A 268 25.18 14.47 -6.76
N GLU A 269 26.04 15.21 -7.46
CA GLU A 269 26.08 16.67 -7.34
C GLU A 269 24.78 17.33 -7.84
N GLN A 270 24.20 16.84 -8.94
CA GLN A 270 22.90 17.33 -9.42
C GLN A 270 21.78 17.10 -8.39
N VAL A 271 21.76 15.93 -7.76
CA VAL A 271 20.81 15.61 -6.69
C VAL A 271 21.02 16.51 -5.48
N LYS A 272 22.27 16.74 -5.07
CA LYS A 272 22.59 17.67 -3.98
C LYS A 272 22.04 19.07 -4.27
N VAL A 273 22.24 19.57 -5.49
CA VAL A 273 21.70 20.86 -5.94
C VAL A 273 20.17 20.85 -5.95
N LYS A 274 19.51 19.75 -6.40
CA LYS A 274 18.05 19.58 -6.33
C LYS A 274 17.55 19.78 -4.90
N PHE A 275 18.15 19.08 -3.93
CA PHE A 275 17.74 19.19 -2.52
C PHE A 275 17.99 20.59 -1.94
N ILE A 276 19.12 21.22 -2.26
CA ILE A 276 19.41 22.61 -1.85
C ILE A 276 18.34 23.56 -2.41
N ALA A 277 18.04 23.47 -3.70
CA ALA A 277 17.04 24.31 -4.36
C ALA A 277 15.66 24.12 -3.73
N GLN A 278 15.24 22.89 -3.50
CA GLN A 278 13.95 22.54 -2.88
C GLN A 278 13.85 23.07 -1.45
N VAL A 279 14.88 22.90 -0.62
CA VAL A 279 14.88 23.48 0.74
C VAL A 279 14.79 25.00 0.68
N VAL A 280 15.58 25.67 -0.19
CA VAL A 280 15.50 27.13 -0.33
C VAL A 280 14.13 27.57 -0.81
N GLN A 281 13.48 26.84 -1.72
CA GLN A 281 12.16 27.18 -2.26
C GLN A 281 11.05 27.06 -1.21
N HIS A 282 11.12 26.05 -0.33
CA HIS A 282 10.02 25.69 0.58
C HIS A 282 10.25 26.10 2.04
N ASP A 283 11.46 26.50 2.44
CA ASP A 283 11.80 26.90 3.81
C ASP A 283 11.95 28.43 3.95
N LYS A 284 10.92 29.10 4.48
CA LYS A 284 10.90 30.56 4.68
C LYS A 284 12.03 31.06 5.60
N ALA A 285 12.40 30.29 6.62
CA ALA A 285 13.43 30.72 7.56
C ALA A 285 14.80 30.75 6.87
N ILE A 286 15.09 29.73 6.05
CA ILE A 286 16.29 29.68 5.21
C ILE A 286 16.30 30.81 4.18
N GLN A 287 15.17 31.08 3.51
CA GLN A 287 15.09 32.20 2.55
C GLN A 287 15.47 33.54 3.20
N GLU A 288 14.90 33.84 4.36
CA GLU A 288 15.18 35.09 5.07
C GLU A 288 16.62 35.16 5.57
N LEU A 289 17.18 34.05 6.04
CA LEU A 289 18.59 33.96 6.44
C LEU A 289 19.52 34.25 5.25
N LEU A 290 19.27 33.65 4.09
CA LEU A 290 20.09 33.86 2.90
C LEU A 290 19.98 35.29 2.34
N LYS A 291 18.78 35.90 2.37
CA LYS A 291 18.58 37.32 2.01
C LYS A 291 19.36 38.26 2.93
N LYS A 292 19.37 37.99 4.25
CA LYS A 292 20.15 38.78 5.23
C LYS A 292 21.65 38.68 4.96
N ARG A 293 22.17 37.49 4.65
CA ARG A 293 23.60 37.31 4.28
C ARG A 293 23.96 38.05 3.01
N LYS A 294 23.12 38.00 1.97
CA LYS A 294 23.37 38.72 0.71
C LYS A 294 23.46 40.24 0.94
N SER A 295 22.56 40.79 1.75
CA SER A 295 22.56 42.23 2.05
C SER A 295 23.73 42.66 2.94
N SER A 296 24.22 41.80 3.84
CA SER A 296 25.40 42.11 4.66
C SER A 296 26.72 42.06 3.88
N ILE A 297 26.82 41.17 2.88
CA ILE A 297 27.97 41.12 1.95
C ILE A 297 28.00 42.37 1.07
N ASN A 298 26.86 42.76 0.48
CA ASN A 298 26.76 43.96 -0.37
C ASN A 298 26.97 45.29 0.38
N ARG A 299 26.95 45.29 1.72
CA ARG A 299 27.27 46.48 2.54
C ARG A 299 28.75 46.54 2.94
N LYS A 300 29.51 45.45 2.77
CA LYS A 300 30.92 45.32 3.17
C LYS A 300 31.90 45.29 1.99
N GLY A 301 31.40 45.19 0.75
CA GLY A 301 32.17 45.37 -0.48
C GLY A 301 31.83 46.71 -1.11
#